data_AF-A0A2V5QZC8-F1
#
_entry.id   AF-A0A2V5QZC8-F1
#
_cell.length_a   1.000
_cell.length_b   1.000
_cell.length_c   1.000
_cell.angle_alpha   90.00
_cell.angle_beta   90.00
_cell.angle_gamma   90.00
#
_symmetry.space_group_name_H-M   'P 1'
#
loop_
_entity.id
_entity.type
_entity.pdbx_description
1 polymer ?
#
loop_
_entity_poly.entity_id
_entity_poly.type
_entity_poly.pdbx_seq_one_letter_code
_entity_poly.pdbx_strand_id
1 'polypeptide(L)' 'MDLFASTCVLSRQDAEIQFARRNGDSAPPDQSAADLFLRQSFRRIRRFLSGLTDNDDKSLLATAKSYLAKQPS' A
#
# COMPACT_ATOMS: atom_id res chain seq x y z
N MET A 1 5.80 -3.21 1.04
CA MET A 1 5.15 -4.51 1.33
C MET A 1 3.65 -4.41 1.59
N ASP A 2 3.15 -3.36 2.25
CA ASP A 2 1.71 -3.23 2.62
C ASP A 2 0.73 -3.27 1.43
N LEU A 3 1.11 -2.75 0.25
CA LEU A 3 0.24 -2.78 -0.93
C LEU A 3 -0.06 -4.21 -1.40
N PHE A 4 0.99 -5.04 -1.56
CA PHE A 4 0.84 -6.43 -1.98
C PHE A 4 0.04 -7.24 -0.95
N ALA A 5 0.37 -7.11 0.33
CA ALA A 5 -0.38 -7.79 1.39
C ALA A 5 -1.87 -7.38 1.41
N SER A 6 -2.18 -6.11 1.17
CA SER A 6 -3.56 -5.63 1.05
C SER A 6 -4.30 -6.28 -0.12
N THR A 7 -3.65 -6.44 -1.28
CA THR A 7 -4.25 -7.15 -2.42
C THR A 7 -4.54 -8.62 -2.12
N CYS A 8 -3.65 -9.31 -1.40
CA CYS A 8 -3.88 -10.70 -0.97
C CYS A 8 -5.07 -10.80 0.00
N VAL A 9 -5.17 -9.88 0.96
CA VAL A 9 -6.30 -9.85 1.92
C VAL A 9 -7.63 -9.61 1.20
N LEU A 10 -7.67 -8.66 0.26
CA LEU A 10 -8.86 -8.39 -0.55
C LEU A 10 -9.24 -9.59 -1.42
N SER A 11 -8.27 -10.24 -2.06
CA SER A 11 -8.50 -11.44 -2.87
C SER A 11 -9.08 -12.59 -2.04
N ARG A 12 -8.59 -12.79 -0.81
CA ARG A 12 -9.17 -13.78 0.10
C ARG A 12 -10.61 -13.44 0.49
N GLN A 13 -10.89 -12.19 0.86
CA GLN A 13 -12.24 -11.75 1.22
C GLN A 13 -13.24 -11.94 0.07
N ASP A 14 -12.83 -11.61 -1.16
CA ASP A 14 -13.68 -11.83 -2.35
C ASP A 14 -13.97 -13.31 -2.56
N ALA A 15 -12.94 -14.18 -2.43
CA ALA A 15 -13.12 -15.62 -2.53
C ALA A 15 -14.08 -16.15 -1.46
N GLU A 16 -13.93 -15.73 -0.20
CA GLU A 16 -14.81 -16.13 0.90
C GLU A 16 -16.28 -15.72 0.64
N ILE A 17 -16.52 -14.51 0.14
CA ILE A 17 -17.86 -14.04 -0.25
C ILE A 17 -18.43 -14.89 -1.39
N GLN A 18 -17.62 -15.20 -2.40
CA GLN A 18 -18.01 -16.06 -3.53
C GLN A 18 -18.35 -17.48 -3.07
N PHE A 19 -17.59 -18.04 -2.13
CA PHE A 19 -17.83 -19.38 -1.57
C PHE A 19 -19.07 -19.43 -0.68
N ALA A 20 -19.27 -18.44 0.21
CA ALA A 20 -20.46 -18.37 1.07
C ALA A 20 -21.76 -18.32 0.25
N ARG A 21 -21.76 -17.55 -0.86
CA ARG A 21 -22.89 -17.50 -1.81
C ARG A 21 -23.22 -18.85 -2.44
N ARG A 22 -22.24 -19.75 -2.62
CA ARG A 22 -22.45 -21.07 -3.23
C ARG A 22 -22.97 -22.11 -2.25
N ASN A 23 -22.55 -22.04 -0.99
CA ASN A 23 -22.88 -23.03 0.02
C ASN A 23 -24.19 -22.75 0.76
N GLY A 24 -24.87 -21.64 0.45
CA GLY A 24 -26.12 -21.25 1.11
C GLY A 24 -25.95 -20.87 2.57
N ASP A 25 -24.70 -20.73 3.03
CA ASP A 25 -24.38 -20.31 4.39
C ASP A 25 -24.68 -18.82 4.53
N SER A 26 -25.63 -18.49 5.40
CA SER A 26 -26.15 -17.14 5.58
C SER A 26 -25.33 -16.29 6.56
N ALA A 27 -24.37 -16.90 7.27
CA ALA A 27 -23.55 -16.18 8.24
C ALA A 27 -22.35 -15.51 7.55
N PRO A 28 -22.22 -14.17 7.58
CA PRO A 28 -21.03 -13.51 7.07
C PRO A 28 -19.81 -13.89 7.93
N PRO A 29 -18.66 -14.25 7.32
CA PRO A 29 -17.45 -14.58 8.07
C PRO A 29 -16.95 -13.37 8.86
N ASP A 30 -16.31 -13.59 10.01
CA ASP A 30 -15.68 -12.51 10.78
C ASP A 30 -14.49 -11.94 10.01
N GLN A 31 -14.66 -10.70 9.53
CA GLN A 31 -13.68 -9.96 8.75
C GLN A 31 -13.03 -8.81 9.53
N SER A 32 -13.23 -8.74 10.86
CA SER A 32 -12.74 -7.64 11.71
C SER A 32 -11.23 -7.43 11.61
N ALA A 33 -10.45 -8.52 11.65
CA ALA A 33 -8.99 -8.46 11.52
C ALA A 33 -8.54 -7.98 10.13
N ALA A 34 -9.23 -8.40 9.08
CA ALA A 34 -8.95 -7.97 7.70
C ALA A 34 -9.25 -6.48 7.52
N ASP A 35 -10.37 -5.98 8.05
CA ASP A 35 -10.72 -4.56 7.99
C ASP A 35 -9.71 -3.70 8.75
N LEU A 36 -9.33 -4.10 9.97
CA LEU A 36 -8.29 -3.39 10.74
C LEU A 36 -6.95 -3.34 9.99
N PHE A 37 -6.53 -4.46 9.41
CA PHE A 37 -5.31 -4.53 8.61
C PHE A 37 -5.39 -3.59 7.41
N LEU A 38 -6.47 -3.64 6.62
CA LEU A 38 -6.65 -2.80 5.44
C LEU A 38 -6.65 -1.32 5.80
N ARG A 39 -7.38 -0.92 6.85
CA ARG A 39 -7.41 0.47 7.33
C ARG A 39 -6.02 0.98 7.72
N GLN A 40 -5.23 0.16 8.40
CA GLN A 40 -3.88 0.53 8.78
C GLN A 40 -2.95 0.62 7.57
N SER A 41 -3.02 -0.38 6.68
CA SER A 41 -2.22 -0.43 5.45
C SER A 41 -2.51 0.74 4.52
N PHE A 42 -3.78 1.12 4.33
CA PHE A 42 -4.15 2.29 3.52
C PHE A 42 -3.52 3.59 4.06
N ARG A 43 -3.48 3.78 5.38
CA ARG A 43 -2.83 4.95 5.98
C ARG A 43 -1.33 4.97 5.70
N ARG A 44 -0.66 3.82 5.84
CA ARG A 44 0.79 3.69 5.58
C ARG A 44 1.11 3.89 4.10
N ILE A 45 0.33 3.28 3.20
CA ILE A 45 0.49 3.42 1.75
C ILE A 45 0.32 4.88 1.34
N ARG A 46 -0.74 5.57 1.80
CA ARG A 46 -0.95 7.00 1.50
C ARG A 46 0.24 7.85 1.95
N ARG A 47 0.73 7.62 3.17
CA ARG A 47 1.91 8.33 3.70
C ARG A 47 3.17 8.04 2.90
N PHE A 48 3.38 6.78 2.50
CA PHE A 48 4.52 6.41 1.67
C PHE A 48 4.45 7.07 0.29
N LEU A 49 3.28 7.02 -0.36
CA LEU A 49 3.07 7.65 -1.67
C LEU A 49 3.21 9.17 -1.61
N SER A 50 2.75 9.84 -0.55
CA SER A 50 2.97 11.28 -0.40
C SER A 50 4.46 11.62 -0.24
N GLY A 51 5.25 10.74 0.38
CA GLY A 51 6.69 10.90 0.50
C GLY A 51 7.45 10.73 -0.82
N LEU A 52 6.87 10.08 -1.85
CA LEU A 52 7.51 10.00 -3.17
C LEU A 52 7.58 11.35 -3.88
N THR A 53 6.60 12.21 -3.62
CA THR A 53 6.53 13.57 -4.19
C THR A 53 7.28 14.61 -3.35
N ASP A 54 7.79 14.22 -2.18
CA ASP A 54 8.41 15.12 -1.21
C ASP A 54 9.81 14.62 -0.86
N ASN A 55 10.79 14.99 -1.69
CA ASN A 55 12.18 14.55 -1.56
C ASN A 55 13.02 15.60 -0.84
N ASP A 56 12.88 15.63 0.48
CA ASP A 56 13.57 16.57 1.39
C ASP A 56 15.00 16.14 1.78
N ASP A 57 15.53 15.08 1.18
CA ASP A 57 16.88 14.62 1.47
C ASP A 57 17.91 15.62 0.93
N LYS A 58 18.37 16.50 1.81
CA LYS A 58 19.36 17.55 1.52
C LYS A 58 20.66 16.97 0.98
N SER A 59 21.08 15.79 1.43
CA SER A 59 22.30 15.14 0.96
C SER A 59 22.11 14.68 -0.48
N LEU A 60 20.99 14.01 -0.77
CA LEU A 60 20.65 13.57 -2.12
C LEU A 60 20.50 14.74 -3.09
N LEU A 61 19.83 15.81 -2.67
CA LEU A 61 19.70 17.05 -3.45
C LEU A 61 21.05 17.74 -3.69
N ALA A 62 21.93 17.80 -2.68
CA ALA A 62 23.27 18.37 -2.82
C ALA A 62 24.13 17.56 -3.80
N THR A 63 24.09 16.23 -3.73
CA THR A 63 24.78 15.35 -4.67
C THR A 63 24.27 15.55 -6.09
N ALA A 64 22.95 15.57 -6.29
CA ALA A 64 22.35 15.79 -7.60
C ALA A 64 22.76 17.16 -8.20
N LYS A 65 22.71 18.23 -7.40
CA LYS A 65 23.16 19.58 -7.81
C LYS A 65 24.64 19.61 -8.17
N SER A 66 25.50 18.93 -7.40
CA SER A 66 26.93 18.86 -7.67
C SER A 66 27.23 18.17 -9.01
N TYR A 67 26.51 17.10 -9.34
CA TYR A 67 26.66 16.42 -10.64
C TYR A 67 26.14 17.25 -11.81
N LEU A 68 24.98 17.89 -11.67
CA LEU A 68 24.41 18.77 -12.71
C LEU A 68 25.29 20.00 -12.97
N ALA A 69 25.88 20.59 -11.92
CA ALA A 69 26.82 21.70 -12.05
C ALA A 69 28.15 21.31 -12.71
N LYS A 70 28.45 20.01 -12.81
CA LYS A 70 29.68 19.47 -13.38
C LYS A 70 29.58 19.11 -14.86
N GLN A 71 28.42 19.24 -15.49
CA GLN A 71 28.32 19.04 -16.95
C GLN A 71 29.12 20.14 -17.67
N PRO A 72 30.17 19.78 -18.44
CA PRO A 72 30.88 20.75 -19.27
C PRO A 72 30.02 21.10 -20.49
N SER A 73 29.99 22.39 -20.82
CA SER A 73 29.53 22.92 -22.12
C SER A 73 30.32 22.34 -23.28
#